data_AF-A0A7R9CG42-F1
#
_entry.id   AF-A0A7R9CG42-F1
#
_cell.length_a   1.000
_cell.length_b   1.000
_cell.length_c   1.000
_cell.angle_alpha   90.00
_cell.angle_beta   90.00
_cell.angle_gamma   90.00
#
_symmetry.space_group_name_H-M   'P 1'
#
loop_
_entity.id
_entity.type
_entity.pdbx_description
1 polymer ?
#
loop_
_entity_poly.entity_id
_entity_poly.type
_entity_poly.pdbx_seq_one_letter_code
_entity_poly.pdbx_strand_id
1 'polypeptide(L)'
;MIMLVLECCNNLNNLHLYQVLLVNFNLRSGRNTPAFLRVFYASICALRRWYRTSDGHTSSPKDNASCSGHPSVVEGLLEYHRCQDSQVTSTDDHEMSQDLNVAPVEESVDLGEDEPMKEPDPTHIVLAANILKSVLHFLPSHDRNLQLLVISILTEGVQVLAACQDQLLPIVHLVWSPLVGRFNQGSDPLIVKRSFELLRVLAQLARDFIRTRTLSVVLPSLCKFLIETAPTSRKKDIGSAYRFTQVYKLQRELLDGLGEMATHLDLAEKELDNVLETVFPYLSIQQPQPLQEGCIKLLKQLAKLDADVVWLKLVNLLPGDKTSIIDEFQNNRELVIKFLDSSCNCAG
;
A
#
# COMPACT_ATOMS: atom_id res chain seq x y z
N MET A 1 28.60 5.38 22.49
CA MET A 1 27.86 5.28 23.77
C MET A 1 26.49 4.60 23.59
N ILE A 2 25.60 5.05 22.70
CA ILE A 2 24.30 4.37 22.43
C ILE A 2 24.48 2.95 21.86
N MET A 3 25.45 2.73 20.96
CA MET A 3 25.79 1.39 20.45
C MET A 3 26.36 0.46 21.55
N LEU A 4 27.14 1.00 22.48
CA LEU A 4 27.67 0.25 23.64
C LEU A 4 26.58 -0.08 24.67
N VAL A 5 25.57 0.78 24.82
CA VAL A 5 24.39 0.48 25.66
C VAL A 5 23.56 -0.63 25.00
N LEU A 6 23.43 -0.63 23.67
CA LEU A 6 22.70 -1.67 22.93
C LEU A 6 23.47 -3.01 22.85
N GLU A 7 24.80 -3.00 22.76
CA GLU A 7 25.63 -4.21 22.85
C GLU A 7 25.62 -4.82 24.27
N CYS A 8 25.55 -3.99 25.33
CA CYS A 8 25.28 -4.49 26.68
C CYS A 8 23.85 -5.03 26.87
N CYS A 9 22.90 -4.67 26.00
CA CYS A 9 21.54 -5.19 25.98
C CYS A 9 21.37 -6.53 25.21
N ASN A 10 22.47 -7.17 24.79
CA ASN A 10 22.44 -8.57 24.33
C ASN A 10 21.92 -9.55 25.41
N ASN A 11 21.81 -9.11 26.67
CA ASN A 11 20.96 -9.75 27.65
C ASN A 11 19.55 -9.12 27.61
N LEU A 12 18.62 -9.86 27.01
CA LEU A 12 17.17 -9.59 26.89
C LEU A 12 16.41 -9.27 28.22
N ASN A 13 17.09 -9.07 29.36
CA ASN A 13 16.47 -8.88 30.68
C ASN A 13 16.25 -7.42 31.10
N ASN A 14 16.52 -6.42 30.26
CA ASN A 14 16.33 -5.01 30.62
C ASN A 14 14.97 -4.43 30.21
N LEU A 15 13.90 -5.24 30.28
CA LEU A 15 12.51 -4.74 30.18
C LEU A 15 12.27 -3.59 31.18
N HIS A 16 12.86 -3.70 32.38
CA HIS A 16 12.78 -2.66 33.40
C HIS A 16 13.39 -1.33 32.95
N LEU A 17 14.53 -1.33 32.25
CA LEU A 17 15.13 -0.08 31.75
C LEU A 17 14.24 0.57 30.68
N TYR A 18 13.64 -0.22 29.81
CA TYR A 18 12.71 0.27 28.79
C TYR A 18 11.38 0.75 29.38
N GLN A 19 10.84 0.04 30.38
CA GLN A 19 9.68 0.49 31.15
C GLN A 19 9.99 1.80 31.87
N VAL A 20 11.17 1.92 32.49
CA VAL A 20 11.64 3.17 33.11
C VAL A 20 11.77 4.28 32.06
N LEU A 21 12.26 4.01 30.85
CA LEU A 21 12.32 4.99 29.76
C LEU A 21 10.93 5.43 29.30
N LEU A 22 9.99 4.48 29.13
CA LEU A 22 8.59 4.75 28.79
C LEU A 22 7.87 5.57 29.88
N VAL A 23 8.05 5.21 31.15
CA VAL A 23 7.51 5.94 32.29
C VAL A 23 8.09 7.34 32.38
N ASN A 24 9.42 7.49 32.24
CA ASN A 24 10.07 8.81 32.24
C ASN A 24 9.65 9.66 31.04
N PHE A 25 9.44 9.05 29.88
CA PHE A 25 8.89 9.73 28.71
C PHE A 25 7.51 10.30 29.02
N ASN A 26 6.58 9.46 29.49
CA ASN A 26 5.22 9.86 29.84
C ASN A 26 5.17 10.94 30.93
N LEU A 27 6.10 10.92 31.89
CA LEU A 27 6.18 11.90 32.98
C LEU A 27 6.88 13.22 32.62
N ARG A 28 7.77 13.23 31.61
CA ARG A 28 8.63 14.39 31.27
C ARG A 28 8.43 14.92 29.84
N SER A 29 7.34 14.54 29.19
CA SER A 29 6.91 15.04 27.88
C SER A 29 6.94 16.57 27.84
N GLY A 30 7.91 17.15 27.15
CA GLY A 30 8.10 18.60 27.12
C GLY A 30 9.47 19.02 26.60
N ARG A 31 10.50 18.98 27.46
CA ARG A 31 11.84 19.51 27.10
C ARG A 31 12.74 18.53 26.35
N ASN A 32 12.61 17.23 26.60
CA ASN A 32 13.53 16.20 26.07
C ASN A 32 12.87 15.26 25.05
N THR A 33 11.64 15.56 24.62
CA THR A 33 10.87 14.73 23.68
C THR A 33 11.68 14.32 22.44
N PRO A 34 12.40 15.22 21.74
CA PRO A 34 13.18 14.82 20.56
C PRO A 34 14.27 13.80 20.87
N ALA A 35 14.90 13.88 22.06
CA ALA A 35 15.94 12.94 22.47
C ALA A 35 15.35 11.55 22.77
N PHE A 36 14.21 11.50 23.48
CA PHE A 36 13.51 10.24 23.74
C PHE A 36 13.04 9.56 22.45
N LEU A 37 12.45 10.32 21.51
CA LEU A 37 12.04 9.76 20.22
C LEU A 37 13.23 9.20 19.44
N ARG A 38 14.41 9.83 19.48
CA ARG A 38 15.62 9.28 18.84
C ARG A 38 16.07 7.96 19.48
N VAL A 39 15.96 7.84 20.81
CA VAL A 39 16.25 6.59 21.52
C VAL A 39 15.24 5.51 21.15
N PHE A 40 13.95 5.85 21.06
CA PHE A 40 12.90 4.92 20.60
C PHE A 40 13.15 4.46 19.17
N TYR A 41 13.48 5.37 18.26
CA TYR A 41 13.85 5.04 16.89
C TYR A 41 15.03 4.07 16.84
N ALA A 42 16.12 4.37 17.53
CA ALA A 42 17.29 3.50 17.59
C ALA A 42 16.95 2.11 18.16
N SER A 43 16.10 2.07 19.18
CA SER A 43 15.65 0.81 19.82
C SER A 43 14.82 -0.03 18.87
N ILE A 44 13.85 0.56 18.19
CA ILE A 44 13.01 -0.14 17.19
C ILE A 44 13.86 -0.68 16.04
N CYS A 45 14.81 0.11 15.53
CA CYS A 45 15.75 -0.36 14.50
C CYS A 45 16.60 -1.54 14.98
N ALA A 46 17.07 -1.51 16.24
CA ALA A 46 17.81 -2.61 16.84
C ALA A 46 16.95 -3.88 16.97
N LEU A 47 15.71 -3.75 17.47
CA LEU A 47 14.76 -4.86 17.56
C LEU A 47 14.49 -5.47 16.17
N ARG A 48 14.17 -4.64 15.17
CA ARG A 48 13.95 -5.12 13.79
C ARG A 48 15.16 -5.88 13.26
N ARG A 49 16.38 -5.41 13.54
CA ARG A 49 17.61 -6.06 13.09
C ARG A 49 17.86 -7.40 13.79
N TRP A 50 17.72 -7.46 15.12
CA TRP A 50 18.02 -8.65 15.90
C TRP A 50 17.05 -9.80 15.65
N TYR A 51 15.76 -9.49 15.53
CA TYR A 51 14.75 -10.54 15.35
C TYR A 51 14.57 -10.97 13.90
N ARG A 52 14.93 -10.13 12.92
CA ARG A 52 15.01 -10.57 11.50
C ARG A 52 16.05 -11.66 11.25
N THR A 53 17.14 -11.69 12.04
CA THR A 53 18.16 -12.73 11.91
C THR A 53 17.79 -14.04 12.62
N SER A 54 16.80 -14.03 13.52
CA SER A 54 16.36 -15.23 14.24
C SER A 54 15.42 -16.11 13.42
N ASP A 55 14.62 -15.51 12.54
CA ASP A 55 13.63 -16.22 11.70
C ASP A 55 14.20 -16.73 10.35
N GLY A 56 15.53 -16.69 10.18
CA GLY A 56 16.22 -17.02 8.91
C GLY A 56 16.30 -18.51 8.55
N HIS A 57 15.75 -19.41 9.36
CA HIS A 57 15.60 -20.82 9.01
C HIS A 57 14.12 -21.18 8.94
N THR A 58 13.70 -21.61 7.75
CA THR A 58 12.35 -22.05 7.36
C THR A 58 11.30 -20.97 7.00
N SER A 59 11.44 -20.41 5.80
CA SER A 59 10.33 -20.39 4.81
C SER A 59 10.86 -19.96 3.44
N SER A 60 11.12 -20.93 2.56
CA SER A 60 11.13 -20.68 1.12
C SER A 60 9.74 -20.14 0.71
N PRO A 61 9.64 -19.20 -0.24
CA PRO A 61 8.36 -18.92 -0.88
C PRO A 61 7.96 -20.19 -1.61
N LYS A 62 6.89 -20.86 -1.16
CA LYS A 62 6.19 -21.82 -2.00
C LYS A 62 5.37 -20.98 -2.98
N ASP A 63 5.93 -20.76 -4.16
CA ASP A 63 5.19 -20.36 -5.35
C ASP A 63 4.23 -21.50 -5.71
N ASN A 64 3.06 -21.52 -5.07
CA ASN A 64 1.91 -22.33 -5.46
C ASN A 64 0.66 -21.46 -5.29
N ALA A 65 0.55 -20.42 -6.11
CA ALA A 65 -0.74 -19.86 -6.47
C ALA A 65 -1.09 -20.43 -7.85
N SER A 66 -1.74 -21.60 -7.83
CA SER A 66 -2.52 -22.03 -8.99
C SER A 66 -3.53 -20.92 -9.29
N CYS A 67 -3.47 -20.37 -10.49
CA CYS A 67 -4.56 -19.57 -11.04
C CYS A 67 -5.85 -20.38 -10.91
N SER A 68 -6.72 -20.01 -9.98
CA SER A 68 -8.14 -20.30 -10.13
C SER A 68 -8.57 -19.52 -11.36
N GLY A 69 -8.64 -20.20 -12.50
CA GLY A 69 -9.13 -19.65 -13.74
C GLY A 69 -10.53 -19.11 -13.53
N HIS A 70 -10.63 -17.81 -13.28
CA HIS A 70 -11.83 -17.09 -13.64
C HIS A 70 -11.90 -17.13 -15.16
N PRO A 71 -13.02 -17.59 -15.75
CA PRO A 71 -13.17 -17.54 -17.20
C PRO A 71 -13.00 -16.07 -17.62
N SER A 72 -12.03 -15.82 -18.49
CA SER A 72 -11.79 -14.50 -19.05
C SER A 72 -13.12 -13.95 -19.57
N VAL A 73 -13.39 -12.67 -19.33
CA VAL A 73 -14.54 -11.97 -19.91
C VAL A 73 -14.55 -12.13 -21.44
N VAL A 74 -13.38 -12.28 -22.05
CA VAL A 74 -13.21 -12.62 -23.47
C VAL A 74 -13.76 -14.01 -23.79
N GLU A 75 -13.48 -15.02 -22.96
CA GLU A 75 -14.04 -16.38 -23.11
C GLU A 75 -15.57 -16.37 -22.95
N GLY A 76 -16.09 -15.58 -22.00
CA GLY A 76 -17.54 -15.41 -21.79
C GLY A 76 -18.25 -14.68 -22.93
N LEU A 77 -17.61 -13.65 -23.51
CA LEU A 77 -18.11 -12.94 -24.68
C LEU A 77 -18.04 -13.80 -25.96
N LEU A 78 -16.99 -14.62 -26.09
CA LEU A 78 -16.86 -15.59 -27.18
C LEU A 78 -17.90 -16.71 -27.07
N GLU A 79 -18.19 -17.22 -25.87
CA GLU A 79 -19.23 -18.23 -25.63
C GLU A 79 -20.63 -17.67 -25.92
N TYR A 80 -20.89 -16.41 -25.53
CA TYR A 80 -22.14 -15.71 -25.86
C TYR A 80 -22.35 -15.55 -27.37
N HIS A 81 -21.30 -15.17 -28.11
CA HIS A 81 -21.35 -15.09 -29.57
C HIS A 81 -21.53 -16.48 -30.23
N ARG A 82 -20.87 -17.52 -29.68
CA ARG A 82 -21.01 -18.92 -30.12
C ARG A 82 -22.44 -19.43 -29.93
N CYS A 83 -23.10 -19.01 -28.84
CA CYS A 83 -24.49 -19.34 -28.54
C CYS A 83 -25.50 -18.53 -29.38
N GLN A 84 -25.18 -17.28 -29.75
CA GLN A 84 -26.02 -16.48 -30.65
C GLN A 84 -26.07 -17.02 -32.09
N ASP A 85 -24.99 -17.63 -32.58
CA ASP A 85 -24.98 -18.28 -33.90
C ASP A 85 -25.71 -19.65 -33.91
N SER A 86 -26.08 -20.18 -32.74
CA SER A 86 -26.69 -21.51 -32.59
C SER A 86 -28.19 -21.49 -32.23
N GLN A 87 -28.82 -20.32 -32.10
CA GLN A 87 -30.26 -20.20 -31.83
C GLN A 87 -30.97 -19.33 -32.88
N VAL A 88 -31.04 -19.85 -34.11
CA VAL A 88 -32.22 -19.65 -34.95
C VAL A 88 -32.91 -20.99 -35.05
N THR A 89 -33.72 -21.33 -34.06
CA THR A 89 -35.00 -22.08 -34.17
C THR A 89 -35.50 -22.52 -32.78
N SER A 90 -36.80 -22.31 -32.59
CA SER A 90 -37.71 -23.02 -31.66
C SER A 90 -38.05 -22.31 -30.35
N THR A 91 -39.33 -21.92 -30.32
CA THR A 91 -40.18 -21.48 -29.21
C THR A 91 -40.38 -22.56 -28.16
N ASP A 92 -40.57 -22.17 -26.89
CA ASP A 92 -41.84 -22.37 -26.16
C ASP A 92 -41.75 -21.92 -24.70
N ASP A 93 -42.87 -21.37 -24.25
CA ASP A 93 -43.18 -20.82 -22.94
C ASP A 93 -43.17 -21.88 -21.83
N HIS A 94 -42.83 -21.49 -20.59
CA HIS A 94 -43.58 -21.91 -19.38
C HIS A 94 -43.16 -21.12 -18.14
N GLU A 95 -44.12 -20.34 -17.61
CA GLU A 95 -44.14 -19.82 -16.24
C GLU A 95 -44.38 -20.96 -15.23
N MET A 96 -43.74 -20.90 -14.07
CA MET A 96 -44.31 -21.45 -12.83
C MET A 96 -43.76 -20.72 -11.60
N SER A 97 -44.69 -20.14 -10.86
CA SER A 97 -44.56 -19.54 -9.54
C SER A 97 -44.57 -20.60 -8.42
N GLN A 98 -43.89 -20.34 -7.30
CA GLN A 98 -44.43 -20.57 -5.95
C GLN A 98 -43.50 -20.07 -4.83
N ASP A 99 -44.05 -19.15 -4.04
CA ASP A 99 -43.64 -18.79 -2.68
C ASP A 99 -43.82 -19.98 -1.72
N LEU A 100 -42.87 -20.19 -0.80
CA LEU A 100 -43.17 -20.70 0.55
C LEU A 100 -42.25 -20.09 1.62
N ASN A 101 -42.88 -19.18 2.36
CA ASN A 101 -42.68 -18.76 3.74
C ASN A 101 -41.83 -19.68 4.65
N VAL A 102 -40.81 -19.13 5.32
CA VAL A 102 -40.19 -19.74 6.51
C VAL A 102 -40.10 -18.68 7.63
N ALA A 103 -40.61 -19.07 8.80
CA ALA A 103 -40.79 -18.31 10.02
C ALA A 103 -39.45 -17.96 10.74
N PRO A 104 -39.45 -17.07 11.75
CA PRO A 104 -38.25 -16.49 12.34
C PRO A 104 -37.45 -17.50 13.16
N VAL A 105 -36.13 -17.47 13.00
CA VAL A 105 -35.17 -18.22 13.82
C VAL A 105 -35.02 -17.51 15.17
N GLU A 106 -35.30 -18.24 16.25
CA GLU A 106 -35.10 -17.78 17.63
C GLU A 106 -33.60 -17.58 17.94
N GLU A 107 -33.28 -16.47 18.60
CA GLU A 107 -31.96 -16.18 19.16
C GLU A 107 -31.59 -17.22 20.21
N SER A 108 -30.67 -18.13 19.86
CA SER A 108 -29.94 -18.93 20.83
C SER A 108 -28.90 -18.04 21.51
N VAL A 109 -29.11 -17.81 22.81
CA VAL A 109 -28.16 -17.13 23.70
C VAL A 109 -26.90 -17.98 23.79
N ASP A 110 -25.81 -17.50 23.18
CA ASP A 110 -24.51 -18.15 23.21
C ASP A 110 -23.91 -18.03 24.63
N LEU A 111 -23.77 -19.18 25.29
CA LEU A 111 -23.14 -19.31 26.60
C LEU A 111 -21.64 -19.27 26.37
N GLY A 112 -21.00 -18.24 26.91
CA GLY A 112 -19.58 -17.91 26.74
C GLY A 112 -18.66 -19.11 26.61
N GLU A 113 -18.10 -19.26 25.42
CA GLU A 113 -16.92 -20.07 25.19
C GLU A 113 -15.74 -19.38 25.90
N ASP A 114 -15.16 -20.05 26.90
CA ASP A 114 -13.89 -19.68 27.50
C ASP A 114 -12.84 -19.59 26.38
N GLU A 115 -12.48 -18.36 25.97
CA GLU A 115 -11.39 -18.16 25.03
C GLU A 115 -10.12 -18.84 25.57
N PRO A 116 -9.45 -19.69 24.77
CA PRO A 116 -8.21 -20.33 25.20
C PRO A 116 -7.20 -19.25 25.60
N MET A 117 -6.72 -19.33 26.84
CA MET A 117 -5.80 -18.39 27.46
C MET A 117 -4.57 -18.20 26.55
N LYS A 118 -4.55 -17.07 25.83
CA LYS A 118 -3.54 -16.74 24.83
C LYS A 118 -2.16 -16.70 25.49
N GLU A 119 -1.19 -17.41 24.93
CA GLU A 119 0.20 -17.36 25.41
C GLU A 119 0.69 -15.89 25.40
N PRO A 120 1.42 -15.44 26.43
CA PRO A 120 1.85 -14.06 26.53
C PRO A 120 2.78 -13.70 25.38
N ASP A 121 2.51 -12.56 24.74
CA ASP A 121 3.31 -12.07 23.61
C ASP A 121 4.80 -11.96 23.96
N PRO A 122 5.70 -12.28 23.01
CA PRO A 122 7.13 -12.10 23.21
C PRO A 122 7.47 -10.67 23.64
N THR A 123 8.43 -10.54 24.55
CA THR A 123 8.78 -9.25 25.18
C THR A 123 9.11 -8.15 24.17
N HIS A 124 9.75 -8.50 23.04
CA HIS A 124 10.10 -7.55 21.99
C HIS A 124 8.87 -7.00 21.24
N ILE A 125 7.81 -7.81 21.08
CA ILE A 125 6.53 -7.42 20.48
C ILE A 125 5.83 -6.43 21.41
N VAL A 126 5.72 -6.77 22.70
CA VAL A 126 5.09 -5.91 23.72
C VAL A 126 5.82 -4.57 23.82
N LEU A 127 7.15 -4.58 23.83
CA LEU A 127 7.96 -3.36 23.88
C LEU A 127 7.73 -2.49 22.64
N ALA A 128 7.78 -3.08 21.43
CA ALA A 128 7.54 -2.35 20.19
C ALA A 128 6.12 -1.74 20.18
N ALA A 129 5.10 -2.51 20.55
CA ALA A 129 3.72 -2.03 20.61
C ALA A 129 3.57 -0.85 21.58
N ASN A 130 4.21 -0.91 22.76
CA ASN A 130 4.17 0.17 23.75
C ASN A 130 4.87 1.45 23.26
N ILE A 131 6.02 1.32 22.61
CA ILE A 131 6.72 2.46 21.99
C ILE A 131 5.83 3.08 20.92
N LEU A 132 5.27 2.28 20.01
CA LEU A 132 4.41 2.75 18.93
C LEU A 132 3.20 3.52 19.48
N LYS A 133 2.48 2.95 20.45
CA LYS A 133 1.35 3.63 21.13
C LYS A 133 1.78 4.98 21.73
N SER A 134 2.95 5.02 22.35
CA SER A 134 3.45 6.21 23.04
C SER A 134 3.83 7.34 22.08
N VAL A 135 4.27 7.05 20.86
CA VAL A 135 4.70 8.10 19.91
C VAL A 135 3.56 8.66 19.04
N LEU A 136 2.42 7.97 18.97
CA LEU A 136 1.32 8.30 18.05
C LEU A 136 0.78 9.72 18.21
N HIS A 137 0.67 10.22 19.44
CA HIS A 137 0.13 11.55 19.71
C HIS A 137 1.00 12.71 19.19
N PHE A 138 2.24 12.42 18.77
CA PHE A 138 3.11 13.41 18.11
C PHE A 138 2.90 13.48 16.60
N LEU A 139 2.20 12.52 15.98
CA LEU A 139 1.97 12.52 14.54
C LEU A 139 1.13 13.72 14.07
N PRO A 140 0.11 14.19 14.82
CA PRO A 140 -0.61 15.43 14.52
C PRO A 140 0.09 16.72 14.98
N SER A 141 1.25 16.66 15.65
CA SER A 141 1.92 17.85 16.21
C SER A 141 2.33 18.86 15.13
N HIS A 142 2.56 20.13 15.46
CA HIS A 142 3.03 21.12 14.48
C HIS A 142 4.54 21.08 14.19
N ASP A 143 5.31 20.33 14.98
CA ASP A 143 6.76 20.21 14.78
C ASP A 143 7.06 19.19 13.67
N ARG A 144 7.47 19.72 12.52
CA ARG A 144 7.84 18.93 11.34
C ARG A 144 8.88 17.84 11.64
N ASN A 145 9.88 18.13 12.47
CA ASN A 145 10.95 17.17 12.75
C ASN A 145 10.44 16.04 13.65
N LEU A 146 9.58 16.35 14.62
CA LEU A 146 8.93 15.34 15.45
C LEU A 146 8.01 14.45 14.60
N GLN A 147 7.19 15.04 13.72
CA GLN A 147 6.34 14.27 12.82
C GLN A 147 7.15 13.28 11.97
N LEU A 148 8.23 13.75 11.31
CA LEU A 148 9.08 12.90 10.47
C LEU A 148 9.72 11.76 11.27
N LEU A 149 10.18 12.04 12.49
CA LEU A 149 10.78 11.04 13.36
C LEU A 149 9.75 10.01 13.82
N VAL A 150 8.53 10.45 14.17
CA VAL A 150 7.42 9.56 14.56
C VAL A 150 7.03 8.67 13.39
N ILE A 151 6.86 9.21 12.19
CA ILE A 151 6.57 8.40 10.99
C ILE A 151 7.67 7.34 10.80
N SER A 152 8.94 7.72 10.95
CA SER A 152 10.05 6.77 10.83
C SER A 152 10.01 5.66 11.90
N ILE A 153 9.69 6.01 13.15
CA ILE A 153 9.50 5.03 14.24
C ILE A 153 8.34 4.08 13.91
N LEU A 154 7.21 4.62 13.44
CA LEU A 154 6.04 3.83 13.07
C LEU A 154 6.37 2.87 11.92
N THR A 155 7.01 3.35 10.84
CA THR A 155 7.37 2.54 9.66
C THR A 155 8.26 1.36 10.03
N GLU A 156 9.24 1.59 10.91
CA GLU A 156 10.15 0.53 11.37
C GLU A 156 9.46 -0.40 12.37
N GLY A 157 8.67 0.13 13.30
CA GLY A 157 8.13 -0.65 14.42
C GLY A 157 6.96 -1.54 14.03
N VAL A 158 6.09 -1.13 13.09
CA VAL A 158 5.02 -2.04 12.61
C VAL A 158 5.59 -3.30 11.96
N GLN A 159 6.80 -3.23 11.39
CA GLN A 159 7.47 -4.41 10.83
C GLN A 159 8.02 -5.35 11.89
N VAL A 160 8.29 -4.86 13.11
CA VAL A 160 8.63 -5.73 14.26
C VAL A 160 7.41 -6.54 14.68
N LEU A 161 6.21 -5.99 14.51
CA LEU A 161 4.95 -6.65 14.86
C LEU A 161 4.42 -7.58 13.77
N ALA A 162 5.09 -7.71 12.62
CA ALA A 162 4.58 -8.43 11.45
C ALA A 162 4.20 -9.90 11.73
N ALA A 163 4.91 -10.56 12.66
CA ALA A 163 4.66 -11.95 13.04
C ALA A 163 3.48 -12.12 14.04
N CYS A 164 3.01 -11.05 14.69
CA CYS A 164 1.91 -11.08 15.65
C CYS A 164 0.79 -10.13 15.20
N GLN A 165 -0.17 -10.67 14.43
CA GLN A 165 -1.30 -9.91 13.90
C GLN A 165 -2.19 -9.32 15.01
N ASP A 166 -2.31 -10.01 16.14
CA ASP A 166 -3.10 -9.59 17.30
C ASP A 166 -2.58 -8.29 17.95
N GLN A 167 -1.27 -8.04 17.87
CA GLN A 167 -0.67 -6.78 18.30
C GLN A 167 -0.58 -5.78 17.15
N LEU A 168 -0.33 -6.23 15.93
CA LEU A 168 -0.22 -5.37 14.76
C LEU A 168 -1.52 -4.63 14.46
N LEU A 169 -2.64 -5.34 14.29
CA LEU A 169 -3.89 -4.74 13.80
C LEU A 169 -4.45 -3.64 14.72
N PRO A 170 -4.43 -3.79 16.07
CA PRO A 170 -4.78 -2.69 16.96
C PRO A 170 -3.88 -1.47 16.80
N ILE A 171 -2.56 -1.67 16.60
CA ILE A 171 -1.64 -0.56 16.31
C ILE A 171 -1.98 0.09 14.97
N VAL A 172 -2.25 -0.68 13.92
CA VAL A 172 -2.66 -0.15 12.61
C VAL A 172 -3.93 0.68 12.73
N HIS A 173 -4.92 0.21 13.50
CA HIS A 173 -6.13 0.97 13.79
C HIS A 173 -5.81 2.32 14.46
N LEU A 174 -4.95 2.34 15.47
CA LEU A 174 -4.55 3.56 16.17
C LEU A 174 -3.72 4.51 15.29
N VAL A 175 -2.87 3.98 14.42
CA VAL A 175 -2.07 4.75 13.45
C VAL A 175 -2.97 5.42 12.41
N TRP A 176 -4.06 4.77 12.01
CA TRP A 176 -4.89 5.19 10.87
C TRP A 176 -5.38 6.63 10.98
N SER A 177 -6.10 6.97 12.06
CA SER A 177 -6.71 8.30 12.20
C SER A 177 -5.71 9.46 12.11
N PRO A 178 -4.59 9.47 12.85
CA PRO A 178 -3.62 10.55 12.76
C PRO A 178 -2.80 10.52 11.45
N LEU A 179 -2.66 9.36 10.79
CA LEU A 179 -1.94 9.23 9.53
C LEU A 179 -2.72 9.83 8.35
N VAL A 180 -4.02 9.55 8.25
CA VAL A 180 -4.86 10.03 7.14
C VAL A 180 -4.81 11.55 7.00
N GLY A 181 -4.83 12.27 8.12
CA GLY A 181 -4.74 13.72 8.16
C GLY A 181 -3.41 14.30 7.64
N ARG A 182 -2.44 13.46 7.24
CA ARG A 182 -1.18 13.87 6.58
C ARG A 182 -1.28 13.88 5.06
N PHE A 183 -2.35 13.33 4.48
CA PHE A 183 -2.61 13.32 3.03
C PHE A 183 -3.54 14.46 2.57
N ASN A 184 -4.00 15.30 3.50
CA ASN A 184 -4.88 16.43 3.18
C ASN A 184 -4.21 17.43 2.24
N GLN A 185 -5.02 18.10 1.42
CA GLN A 185 -4.56 19.13 0.48
C GLN A 185 -3.80 20.24 1.22
N GLY A 186 -2.62 20.62 0.71
CA GLY A 186 -1.75 21.62 1.32
C GLY A 186 -0.74 21.08 2.34
N SER A 187 -0.73 19.77 2.62
CA SER A 187 0.29 19.15 3.46
C SER A 187 1.69 19.28 2.86
N ASP A 188 2.72 19.39 3.71
CA ASP A 188 4.12 19.42 3.27
C ASP A 188 4.44 18.16 2.44
N PRO A 189 4.89 18.28 1.18
CA PRO A 189 5.19 17.13 0.34
C PRO A 189 6.18 16.13 0.96
N LEU A 190 7.10 16.60 1.82
CA LEU A 190 8.00 15.70 2.54
C LEU A 190 7.26 14.83 3.57
N ILE A 191 6.27 15.41 4.28
CA ILE A 191 5.44 14.68 5.24
C ILE A 191 4.55 13.69 4.51
N VAL A 192 3.92 14.10 3.40
CA VAL A 192 3.12 13.20 2.56
C VAL A 192 3.97 12.04 2.06
N LYS A 193 5.19 12.31 1.58
CA LYS A 193 6.13 11.28 1.11
C LYS A 193 6.42 10.23 2.20
N ARG A 194 6.80 10.68 3.39
CA ARG A 194 7.09 9.77 4.50
C ARG A 194 5.84 9.02 4.98
N SER A 195 4.69 9.69 4.97
CA SER A 195 3.41 9.07 5.33
C SER A 195 3.02 7.99 4.32
N PHE A 196 3.30 8.19 3.03
CA PHE A 196 3.09 7.20 1.99
C PHE A 196 4.03 5.99 2.14
N GLU A 197 5.29 6.20 2.51
CA GLU A 197 6.20 5.10 2.85
C GLU A 197 5.64 4.23 3.99
N LEU A 198 5.11 4.85 5.05
CA LEU A 198 4.42 4.13 6.13
C LEU A 198 3.18 3.40 5.61
N LEU A 199 2.33 4.06 4.80
CA LEU A 199 1.13 3.47 4.25
C LEU A 199 1.42 2.23 3.41
N ARG A 200 2.50 2.24 2.61
CA ARG A 200 2.94 1.06 1.84
C ARG A 200 3.27 -0.13 2.74
N VAL A 201 3.98 0.11 3.84
CA VAL A 201 4.28 -0.94 4.83
C VAL A 201 3.00 -1.43 5.50
N LEU A 202 2.08 -0.54 5.85
CA LEU A 202 0.78 -0.94 6.41
C LEU A 202 -0.05 -1.76 5.42
N ALA A 203 -0.06 -1.39 4.14
CA ALA A 203 -0.75 -2.13 3.09
C ALA A 203 -0.18 -3.55 2.95
N GLN A 204 1.14 -3.68 2.94
CA GLN A 204 1.81 -4.98 2.89
C GLN A 204 1.44 -5.89 4.07
N LEU A 205 1.41 -5.33 5.30
CA LEU A 205 1.28 -6.12 6.53
C LEU A 205 -0.17 -6.36 6.97
N ALA A 206 -1.08 -5.40 6.71
CA ALA A 206 -2.47 -5.42 7.20
C ALA A 206 -3.51 -5.61 6.09
N ARG A 207 -3.13 -5.46 4.81
CA ARG A 207 -3.94 -5.76 3.62
C ARG A 207 -5.39 -5.27 3.73
N ASP A 208 -6.35 -6.18 3.75
CA ASP A 208 -7.79 -5.93 3.75
C ASP A 208 -8.24 -5.03 4.90
N PHE A 209 -7.55 -5.08 6.05
CA PHE A 209 -7.89 -4.29 7.23
C PHE A 209 -7.91 -2.77 6.95
N ILE A 210 -7.04 -2.31 6.06
CA ILE A 210 -6.94 -0.90 5.66
C ILE A 210 -7.44 -0.63 4.24
N ARG A 211 -7.79 -1.66 3.46
CA ARG A 211 -8.13 -1.58 2.04
C ARG A 211 -9.21 -0.52 1.78
N THR A 212 -10.43 -0.75 2.26
CA THR A 212 -11.58 0.14 1.99
C THR A 212 -11.30 1.58 2.39
N ARG A 213 -10.68 1.79 3.55
CA ARG A 213 -10.37 3.13 4.06
C ARG A 213 -9.26 3.82 3.27
N THR A 214 -8.26 3.08 2.79
CA THR A 214 -7.20 3.60 1.93
C THR A 214 -7.74 4.02 0.57
N LEU A 215 -8.54 3.16 -0.05
CA LEU A 215 -9.09 3.41 -1.39
C LEU A 215 -10.10 4.56 -1.39
N SER A 216 -10.92 4.69 -0.35
CA SER A 216 -11.93 5.75 -0.26
C SER A 216 -11.38 7.11 0.20
N VAL A 217 -10.38 7.14 1.08
CA VAL A 217 -9.95 8.39 1.74
C VAL A 217 -8.60 8.90 1.24
N VAL A 218 -7.62 8.01 1.05
CA VAL A 218 -6.23 8.42 0.78
C VAL A 218 -5.92 8.40 -0.71
N LEU A 219 -6.28 7.32 -1.42
CA LEU A 219 -5.99 7.15 -2.84
C LEU A 219 -6.45 8.35 -3.70
N PRO A 220 -7.67 8.91 -3.52
CA PRO A 220 -8.11 10.07 -4.32
C PRO A 220 -7.19 11.29 -4.14
N SER A 221 -6.66 11.51 -2.93
CA SER A 221 -5.75 12.62 -2.63
C SER A 221 -4.39 12.44 -3.31
N LEU A 222 -3.88 11.20 -3.34
CA LEU A 222 -2.64 10.86 -4.05
C LEU A 222 -2.79 11.03 -5.56
N CYS A 223 -3.91 10.55 -6.12
CA CYS A 223 -4.22 10.70 -7.53
C CYS A 223 -4.35 12.17 -7.93
N LYS A 224 -5.10 12.95 -7.15
CA LYS A 224 -5.24 14.40 -7.35
C LYS A 224 -3.87 15.10 -7.37
N PHE A 225 -3.00 14.79 -6.42
CA PHE A 225 -1.65 15.35 -6.39
C PHE A 225 -0.85 15.02 -7.66
N LEU A 226 -0.88 13.77 -8.13
CA LEU A 226 -0.19 13.37 -9.36
C LEU A 226 -0.75 14.09 -10.59
N ILE A 227 -2.07 14.22 -10.70
CA ILE A 227 -2.73 14.95 -11.81
C ILE A 227 -2.32 16.43 -11.81
N GLU A 228 -2.40 17.11 -10.66
CA GLU A 228 -2.08 18.54 -10.54
C GLU A 228 -0.60 18.84 -10.81
N THR A 229 0.29 17.89 -10.49
CA THR A 229 1.74 18.10 -10.60
C THR A 229 2.34 17.63 -11.92
N ALA A 230 1.67 16.76 -12.69
CA ALA A 230 2.16 16.26 -13.97
C ALA A 230 2.46 17.37 -15.01
N PRO A 231 1.62 18.42 -15.18
CA PRO A 231 1.96 19.52 -16.09
C PRO A 231 3.17 20.32 -15.61
N THR A 232 3.37 20.40 -14.29
CA THR A 232 4.46 21.16 -13.67
C THR A 232 5.82 20.49 -13.89
N SER A 233 5.88 19.16 -13.99
CA SER A 233 7.11 18.40 -14.20
C SER A 233 7.55 18.35 -15.66
N ARG A 234 6.65 18.62 -16.62
CA ARG A 234 6.92 18.54 -18.06
C ARG A 234 8.09 19.45 -18.47
N LYS A 235 8.99 18.91 -19.29
CA LYS A 235 10.24 19.50 -19.79
C LYS A 235 11.24 19.94 -18.69
N LYS A 236 11.07 19.47 -17.45
CA LYS A 236 11.95 19.80 -16.30
C LYS A 236 12.85 18.63 -15.94
N ASP A 237 13.62 18.16 -16.92
CA ASP A 237 14.46 16.99 -16.76
C ASP A 237 15.86 17.33 -16.17
N ILE A 238 16.93 16.69 -16.64
CA ILE A 238 18.29 16.86 -16.12
C ILE A 238 18.70 18.34 -16.18
N GLY A 239 19.31 18.83 -15.10
CA GLY A 239 19.73 20.23 -14.96
C GLY A 239 18.62 21.17 -14.46
N SER A 240 17.36 20.73 -14.40
CA SER A 240 16.29 21.55 -13.83
C SER A 240 16.35 21.57 -12.31
N ALA A 241 16.22 22.77 -11.72
CA ALA A 241 16.06 22.95 -10.27
C ALA A 241 14.86 22.17 -9.70
N TYR A 242 13.88 21.84 -10.54
CA TYR A 242 12.70 21.06 -10.17
C TYR A 242 13.05 19.70 -9.55
N ARG A 243 14.12 19.03 -10.01
CA ARG A 243 14.59 17.73 -9.51
C ARG A 243 14.96 17.75 -8.02
N PHE A 244 15.23 18.93 -7.46
CA PHE A 244 15.59 19.08 -6.05
C PHE A 244 14.38 19.41 -5.15
N THR A 245 13.23 19.71 -5.73
CA THR A 245 12.00 20.06 -5.00
C THR A 245 11.40 18.86 -4.27
N GLN A 246 10.66 19.12 -3.18
CA GLN A 246 9.94 18.07 -2.47
C GLN A 246 8.75 17.54 -3.28
N VAL A 247 8.16 18.37 -4.14
CA VAL A 247 7.09 17.98 -5.07
C VAL A 247 7.58 16.88 -6.01
N TYR A 248 8.72 17.08 -6.69
CA TYR A 248 9.32 16.07 -7.56
C TYR A 248 9.63 14.76 -6.81
N LYS A 249 10.20 14.87 -5.60
CA LYS A 249 10.54 13.69 -4.77
C LYS A 249 9.30 12.92 -4.35
N LEU A 250 8.18 13.59 -4.11
CA LEU A 250 6.90 12.96 -3.82
C LEU A 250 6.30 12.30 -5.07
N GLN A 251 6.26 12.98 -6.23
CA GLN A 251 5.80 12.37 -7.48
C GLN A 251 6.54 11.07 -7.77
N ARG A 252 7.87 11.09 -7.65
CA ARG A 252 8.69 9.90 -7.85
C ARG A 252 8.34 8.79 -6.88
N GLU A 253 8.23 9.10 -5.59
CA GLU A 253 7.87 8.09 -4.57
C GLU A 253 6.49 7.45 -4.84
N LEU A 254 5.51 8.26 -5.26
CA LEU A 254 4.18 7.75 -5.59
C LEU A 254 4.23 6.84 -6.82
N LEU A 255 4.89 7.26 -7.90
CA LEU A 255 5.05 6.42 -9.09
C LEU A 255 5.82 5.13 -8.79
N ASP A 256 6.84 5.18 -7.93
CA ASP A 256 7.64 4.00 -7.58
C ASP A 256 6.91 2.99 -6.68
N GLY A 257 5.89 3.44 -5.94
CA GLY A 257 5.25 2.68 -4.86
C GLY A 257 3.75 2.39 -5.02
N LEU A 258 3.01 3.15 -5.83
CA LEU A 258 1.56 2.96 -6.00
C LEU A 258 1.22 1.59 -6.59
N GLY A 259 2.00 1.07 -7.54
CA GLY A 259 1.75 -0.25 -8.12
C GLY A 259 1.91 -1.39 -7.10
N GLU A 260 2.89 -1.28 -6.20
CA GLU A 260 3.06 -2.25 -5.10
C GLU A 260 1.90 -2.14 -4.09
N MET A 261 1.53 -0.93 -3.69
CA MET A 261 0.38 -0.70 -2.80
C MET A 261 -0.91 -1.24 -3.43
N ALA A 262 -1.09 -1.03 -4.74
CA ALA A 262 -2.22 -1.54 -5.48
C ALA A 262 -2.30 -3.07 -5.44
N THR A 263 -1.14 -3.73 -5.52
CA THR A 263 -1.06 -5.19 -5.42
C THR A 263 -1.40 -5.68 -4.01
N HIS A 264 -0.85 -5.04 -2.97
CA HIS A 264 -1.11 -5.45 -1.57
C HIS A 264 -2.55 -5.22 -1.12
N LEU A 265 -3.23 -4.23 -1.71
CA LEU A 265 -4.62 -3.89 -1.39
C LEU A 265 -5.63 -4.45 -2.39
N ASP A 266 -5.19 -5.26 -3.36
CA ASP A 266 -6.04 -5.89 -4.36
C ASP A 266 -7.06 -4.91 -4.97
N LEU A 267 -6.58 -3.91 -5.72
CA LEU A 267 -7.44 -2.89 -6.32
C LEU A 267 -8.43 -3.53 -7.29
N ALA A 268 -9.71 -3.17 -7.14
CA ALA A 268 -10.75 -3.56 -8.07
C ALA A 268 -10.77 -2.64 -9.31
N GLU A 269 -11.57 -3.01 -10.31
CA GLU A 269 -11.63 -2.40 -11.63
C GLU A 269 -11.76 -0.87 -11.58
N LYS A 270 -12.68 -0.34 -10.77
CA LYS A 270 -12.92 1.11 -10.67
C LYS A 270 -11.69 1.85 -10.11
N GLU A 271 -11.10 1.36 -9.04
CA GLU A 271 -9.92 1.98 -8.44
C GLU A 271 -8.70 1.86 -9.35
N LEU A 272 -8.55 0.71 -10.01
CA LEU A 272 -7.52 0.48 -11.01
C LEU A 272 -7.61 1.48 -12.16
N ASP A 273 -8.81 1.67 -12.72
CA ASP A 273 -9.10 2.63 -13.79
C ASP A 273 -8.67 4.05 -13.41
N ASN A 274 -9.04 4.49 -12.21
CA ASN A 274 -8.68 5.80 -11.69
C ASN A 274 -7.16 6.00 -11.57
N VAL A 275 -6.43 4.96 -11.13
CA VAL A 275 -4.97 5.01 -11.03
C VAL A 275 -4.35 5.07 -12.43
N LEU A 276 -4.86 4.30 -13.40
CA LEU A 276 -4.37 4.31 -14.77
C LEU A 276 -4.50 5.70 -15.40
N GLU A 277 -5.69 6.31 -15.33
CA GLU A 277 -5.93 7.65 -15.86
C GLU A 277 -5.03 8.72 -15.21
N THR A 278 -4.78 8.56 -13.91
CA THR A 278 -3.91 9.44 -13.13
C THR A 278 -2.46 9.42 -13.62
N VAL A 279 -1.94 8.23 -13.94
CA VAL A 279 -0.50 8.04 -14.17
C VAL A 279 -0.10 8.13 -15.63
N PHE A 280 -1.01 7.96 -16.58
CA PHE A 280 -0.68 8.02 -18.01
C PHE A 280 -0.01 9.32 -18.50
N PRO A 281 -0.30 10.51 -17.97
CA PRO A 281 0.47 11.71 -18.31
C PRO A 281 1.98 11.59 -18.04
N TYR A 282 2.39 10.65 -17.18
CA TYR A 282 3.79 10.36 -16.88
C TYR A 282 4.49 9.46 -17.91
N LEU A 283 3.77 8.82 -18.84
CA LEU A 283 4.34 8.10 -19.98
C LEU A 283 4.91 9.01 -21.06
N SER A 284 4.59 10.30 -21.05
CA SER A 284 5.11 11.27 -22.01
C SER A 284 6.62 11.35 -21.94
N ILE A 285 7.30 11.31 -23.09
CA ILE A 285 8.75 11.56 -23.21
C ILE A 285 9.16 12.97 -22.74
N GLN A 286 8.18 13.87 -22.59
CA GLN A 286 8.42 15.22 -22.09
C GLN A 286 8.45 15.27 -20.56
N GLN A 287 8.14 14.19 -19.86
CA GLN A 287 8.31 14.12 -18.41
C GLN A 287 9.77 13.86 -18.06
N PRO A 288 10.23 14.13 -16.84
CA PRO A 288 11.58 13.75 -16.43
C PRO A 288 11.75 12.23 -16.49
N GLN A 289 12.89 11.75 -17.01
CA GLN A 289 13.10 10.33 -17.31
C GLN A 289 12.78 9.40 -16.12
N PRO A 290 13.18 9.68 -14.86
CA PRO A 290 12.84 8.80 -13.74
C PRO A 290 11.36 8.77 -13.37
N LEU A 291 10.57 9.78 -13.74
CA LEU A 291 9.11 9.71 -13.56
C LEU A 291 8.49 8.82 -14.64
N GLN A 292 9.02 8.84 -15.86
CA GLN A 292 8.60 7.91 -16.93
C GLN A 292 8.91 6.46 -16.53
N GLU A 293 10.11 6.19 -16.05
CA GLU A 293 10.53 4.86 -15.58
C GLU A 293 9.66 4.36 -14.42
N GLY A 294 9.38 5.23 -13.44
CA GLY A 294 8.47 4.93 -12.34
C GLY A 294 7.05 4.61 -12.83
N CYS A 295 6.53 5.38 -13.79
CA CYS A 295 5.23 5.14 -14.41
C CYS A 295 5.18 3.79 -15.14
N ILE A 296 6.19 3.47 -15.97
CA ILE A 296 6.28 2.18 -16.66
C ILE A 296 6.30 1.03 -15.66
N LYS A 297 7.11 1.14 -14.59
CA LYS A 297 7.18 0.14 -13.53
C LYS A 297 5.81 -0.05 -12.87
N LEU A 298 5.13 1.04 -12.52
CA LEU A 298 3.80 1.02 -11.92
C LEU A 298 2.80 0.31 -12.84
N LEU A 299 2.74 0.67 -14.12
CA LEU A 299 1.82 0.05 -15.07
C LEU A 299 2.07 -1.45 -15.24
N LYS A 300 3.34 -1.88 -15.23
CA LYS A 300 3.69 -3.31 -15.24
C LYS A 300 3.26 -4.04 -13.97
N GLN A 301 3.19 -3.37 -12.83
CA GLN A 301 2.63 -3.95 -11.60
C GLN A 301 1.11 -4.03 -11.67
N LEU A 302 0.44 -2.99 -12.17
CA LEU A 302 -1.01 -2.98 -12.36
C LEU A 302 -1.48 -4.04 -13.37
N ALA A 303 -0.68 -4.28 -14.41
CA ALA A 303 -0.92 -5.36 -15.38
C ALA A 303 -0.93 -6.76 -14.75
N LYS A 304 -0.34 -6.94 -13.55
CA LYS A 304 -0.43 -8.22 -12.81
C LYS A 304 -1.75 -8.39 -12.09
N LEU A 305 -2.50 -7.31 -11.85
CA LEU A 305 -3.85 -7.35 -11.30
C LEU A 305 -4.86 -7.59 -12.42
N ASP A 306 -4.77 -6.80 -13.48
CA ASP A 306 -5.62 -6.93 -14.66
C ASP A 306 -4.85 -6.47 -15.91
N ALA A 307 -4.41 -7.42 -16.72
CA ALA A 307 -3.65 -7.16 -17.93
C ALA A 307 -4.52 -6.52 -19.03
N ASP A 308 -5.79 -6.93 -19.11
CA ASP A 308 -6.72 -6.55 -20.18
C ASP A 308 -7.12 -5.08 -20.06
N VAL A 309 -7.44 -4.63 -18.85
CA VAL A 309 -7.77 -3.22 -18.58
C VAL A 309 -6.59 -2.31 -18.88
N VAL A 310 -5.37 -2.70 -18.49
CA VAL A 310 -4.16 -1.94 -18.78
C VAL A 310 -3.91 -1.88 -20.28
N TRP A 311 -4.01 -3.01 -20.98
CA TRP A 311 -3.84 -3.07 -22.44
C TRP A 311 -4.85 -2.19 -23.16
N LEU A 312 -6.14 -2.32 -22.82
CA LEU A 312 -7.24 -1.57 -23.44
C LEU A 312 -7.02 -0.06 -23.29
N LYS A 313 -6.65 0.40 -22.10
CA LYS A 313 -6.36 1.82 -21.86
C LYS A 313 -5.12 2.31 -22.62
N LEU A 314 -4.07 1.50 -22.73
CA LEU A 314 -2.87 1.85 -23.51
C LEU A 314 -3.14 1.95 -25.01
N VAL A 315 -4.00 1.10 -25.56
CA VAL A 315 -4.41 1.18 -26.96
C VAL A 315 -5.27 2.43 -27.19
N ASN A 316 -6.19 2.73 -26.28
CA ASN A 316 -7.08 3.89 -26.36
C ASN A 316 -6.38 5.23 -26.09
N LEU A 317 -5.15 5.23 -25.54
CA LEU A 317 -4.30 6.41 -25.42
C LEU A 317 -3.85 6.96 -26.78
N LEU A 318 -4.07 6.25 -27.89
CA LEU A 318 -3.93 6.80 -29.24
C LEU A 318 -5.10 7.74 -29.55
N PRO A 319 -4.89 9.07 -29.62
CA PRO A 319 -5.90 9.92 -30.21
C PRO A 319 -6.05 9.52 -31.68
N GLY A 320 -7.28 9.25 -32.10
CA GLY A 320 -7.63 9.22 -33.51
C GLY A 320 -7.07 10.46 -34.20
N ASP A 321 -6.22 10.22 -35.20
CA ASP A 321 -5.90 11.14 -36.29
C ASP A 321 -5.06 12.40 -36.01
N LYS A 322 -4.17 12.41 -35.00
CA LYS A 322 -3.15 13.49 -34.85
C LYS A 322 -1.74 12.96 -34.73
N THR A 323 -1.05 12.90 -35.87
CA THR A 323 0.36 12.49 -36.09
C THR A 323 1.39 13.13 -35.16
N SER A 324 1.10 14.24 -34.47
CA SER A 324 2.01 14.90 -33.52
C SER A 324 1.92 14.40 -32.07
N ILE A 325 0.80 13.79 -31.64
CA ILE A 325 0.64 13.27 -30.26
C ILE A 325 1.07 11.81 -30.17
N ILE A 326 1.03 11.09 -31.30
CA ILE A 326 1.42 9.68 -31.39
C ILE A 326 2.87 9.48 -30.91
N ASP A 327 3.80 10.37 -31.26
CA ASP A 327 5.22 10.25 -30.91
C ASP A 327 5.52 10.50 -29.41
N GLU A 328 4.71 11.30 -28.70
CA GLU A 328 5.03 11.71 -27.31
C GLU A 328 4.94 10.55 -26.31
N PHE A 329 4.05 9.58 -26.56
CA PHE A 329 3.80 8.47 -25.65
C PHE A 329 4.26 7.12 -26.22
N GLN A 330 4.56 7.06 -27.52
CA GLN A 330 4.74 5.80 -28.25
C GLN A 330 5.83 4.92 -27.65
N ASN A 331 7.03 5.45 -27.42
CA ASN A 331 8.16 4.66 -26.92
C ASN A 331 7.83 3.98 -25.58
N ASN A 332 7.33 4.73 -24.61
CA ASN A 332 7.05 4.19 -23.28
C ASN A 332 5.81 3.29 -23.26
N ARG A 333 4.80 3.60 -24.08
CA ARG A 333 3.64 2.73 -24.28
C ARG A 333 4.07 1.36 -24.82
N GLU A 334 4.88 1.33 -25.88
CA GLU A 334 5.35 0.09 -26.49
C GLU A 334 6.16 -0.77 -25.51
N LEU A 335 6.91 -0.16 -24.58
CA LEU A 335 7.62 -0.91 -23.52
C LEU A 335 6.67 -1.63 -22.56
N VAL A 336 5.48 -1.08 -22.30
CA VAL A 336 4.46 -1.73 -21.46
C VAL A 336 3.70 -2.78 -22.25
N ILE A 337 3.33 -2.50 -23.51
CA ILE A 337 2.66 -3.48 -24.38
C ILE A 337 3.53 -4.73 -24.60
N LYS A 338 4.81 -4.56 -24.93
CA LYS A 338 5.74 -5.70 -25.07
C LYS A 338 5.85 -6.55 -23.80
N PHE A 339 5.71 -5.92 -22.63
CA PHE A 339 5.69 -6.64 -21.36
C PHE A 339 4.39 -7.45 -21.19
N LEU A 340 3.24 -6.90 -21.60
CA LEU A 340 1.96 -7.61 -21.59
C LEU A 340 2.00 -8.82 -22.53
N ASP A 341 2.47 -8.64 -23.77
CA ASP A 341 2.54 -9.71 -24.78
C ASP A 341 3.46 -10.86 -24.34
N SER A 342 4.58 -10.55 -23.69
CA SER A 342 5.51 -11.56 -23.16
C SER A 342 5.00 -12.29 -21.93
N SER A 343 4.13 -11.66 -21.14
CA SER A 343 3.51 -12.28 -19.96
C SER A 343 2.42 -13.27 -20.37
N CYS A 344 1.65 -12.97 -21.42
CA CYS A 344 0.63 -13.87 -21.96
C CYS A 344 1.23 -15.13 -22.61
N ASN A 345 2.35 -15.02 -23.31
CA ASN A 345 3.02 -16.16 -23.97
C ASN A 345 3.69 -17.15 -23.01
N CYS A 346 3.83 -16.82 -21.72
CA CYS A 346 4.40 -17.72 -20.71
C CYS A 346 3.33 -18.55 -19.96
N ALA A 347 2.04 -18.28 -20.18
CA ALA A 347 0.92 -18.94 -19.50
C ALA A 347 0.19 -19.99 -20.36
N GLY A 348 0.70 -20.25 -21.58
CA GLY A 348 0.13 -21.18 -22.56
C GLY A 348 0.83 -22.53 -22.61
#